data_AF-A0A353D302-F1
#
_entry.id   AF-A0A353D302-F1
#
_cell.length_a   1.000
_cell.length_b   1.000
_cell.length_c   1.000
_cell.angle_alpha   90.00
_cell.angle_beta   90.00
_cell.angle_gamma   90.00
#
_symmetry.space_group_name_H-M   'P 1'
#
loop_
_entity.id
_entity.type
_entity.pdbx_description
1 polymer ?
#
loop_
_entity_poly.entity_id
_entity_poly.type
_entity_poly.pdbx_seq_one_letter_code
_entity_poly.pdbx_strand_id
1 'polypeptide(L)'
;MMREIIRSYLSPQMVPTLMYSSFEAWRGLPGSIDGSGTAIENPVVTGFLSQFSAMKLALEATIDRAIEERHHLILEGVHVVPTELNLEVKAGEAVVIPIMLASMKKELLRKQLKRRGREKNQHQASHYLENLDDIWELQSWLLDEADKAGILIIENWYIEDAVRAALDYIIGVLMKHFPSQPDEEVWES
;
A
#
# COMPACT_ATOMS: atom_id res chain seq x y z
N MET A 1 -9.04 4.44 0.21
CA MET A 1 -9.70 5.76 0.29
C MET A 1 -9.17 6.71 -0.77
N MET A 2 -7.85 6.88 -0.91
CA MET A 2 -7.28 7.82 -1.89
C MET A 2 -7.71 7.55 -3.35
N ARG A 3 -7.67 6.29 -3.81
CA ARG A 3 -8.23 5.91 -5.12
C ARG A 3 -9.67 6.39 -5.31
N GLU A 4 -10.50 6.29 -4.28
CA GLU A 4 -11.91 6.69 -4.32
C GLU A 4 -12.06 8.21 -4.51
N ILE A 5 -11.27 8.96 -3.77
CA ILE A 5 -11.23 10.42 -3.85
C ILE A 5 -10.79 10.82 -5.25
N ILE A 6 -9.64 10.34 -5.72
CA ILE A 6 -9.08 10.70 -7.03
C ILE A 6 -10.05 10.31 -8.16
N ARG A 7 -10.64 9.12 -8.08
CA ARG A 7 -11.67 8.66 -9.03
C ARG A 7 -12.86 9.62 -9.14
N SER A 8 -13.28 10.26 -8.05
CA SER A 8 -14.43 11.18 -8.09
C SER A 8 -14.15 12.49 -8.85
N TYR A 9 -12.87 12.85 -9.01
CA TYR A 9 -12.45 14.08 -9.71
C TYR A 9 -12.01 13.82 -11.16
N LEU A 10 -11.83 12.56 -11.57
CA LEU A 10 -11.38 12.19 -12.90
C LEU A 10 -12.49 11.50 -13.69
N SER A 11 -12.61 11.82 -14.98
CA SER A 11 -13.53 11.10 -15.86
C SER A 11 -13.09 9.64 -16.02
N PRO A 12 -14.00 8.65 -15.93
CA PRO A 12 -13.69 7.23 -16.15
C PRO A 12 -13.02 6.94 -17.50
N GLN A 13 -13.25 7.80 -18.51
CA GLN A 13 -12.65 7.66 -19.83
C GLN A 13 -11.17 8.11 -19.86
N MET A 14 -10.77 9.00 -18.95
CA MET A 14 -9.39 9.52 -18.89
C MET A 14 -8.45 8.53 -18.23
N VAL A 15 -8.90 7.88 -17.16
CA VAL A 15 -8.09 6.90 -16.42
C VAL A 15 -8.95 5.68 -16.05
N PRO A 16 -9.22 4.78 -17.03
CA PRO A 16 -10.13 3.65 -16.82
C PRO A 16 -9.68 2.68 -15.71
N THR A 17 -8.36 2.57 -15.49
CA THR A 17 -7.78 1.71 -14.45
C THR A 17 -8.26 2.06 -13.04
N LEU A 18 -8.64 3.33 -12.76
CA LEU A 18 -9.17 3.75 -11.46
C LEU A 18 -10.56 3.19 -11.14
N MET A 19 -11.29 2.69 -12.14
CA MET A 19 -12.64 2.12 -11.96
C MET A 19 -12.61 0.74 -11.30
N TYR A 20 -11.46 0.07 -11.34
CA TYR A 20 -11.31 -1.31 -10.90
C TYR A 20 -10.58 -1.44 -9.57
N SER A 21 -10.70 -2.62 -8.96
CA SER A 21 -9.82 -3.03 -7.88
C SER A 21 -8.38 -3.13 -8.38
N SER A 22 -7.39 -3.01 -7.49
CA SER A 22 -5.97 -2.97 -7.87
C SER A 22 -5.51 -4.21 -8.65
N PHE A 23 -6.03 -5.38 -8.28
CA PHE A 23 -5.78 -6.65 -8.96
C PHE A 23 -6.55 -6.81 -10.27
N GLU A 24 -7.53 -5.95 -10.56
CA GLU A 24 -8.31 -5.93 -11.81
C GLU A 24 -8.02 -4.71 -12.68
N ALA A 25 -7.12 -3.83 -12.25
CA ALA A 25 -6.82 -2.59 -12.94
C ALA A 25 -6.38 -2.82 -14.39
N TRP A 26 -5.86 -4.01 -14.68
CA TRP A 26 -5.50 -4.47 -16.02
C TRP A 26 -6.65 -4.40 -17.03
N ARG A 27 -7.90 -4.56 -16.58
CA ARG A 27 -9.10 -4.41 -17.44
C ARG A 27 -9.30 -3.00 -17.97
N GLY A 28 -8.67 -2.00 -17.33
CA GLY A 28 -8.67 -0.61 -17.76
C GLY A 28 -7.52 -0.24 -18.70
N LEU A 29 -6.67 -1.19 -19.10
CA LEU A 29 -5.57 -0.93 -20.03
C LEU A 29 -6.10 -0.78 -21.47
N PRO A 30 -5.53 0.11 -22.30
CA PRO A 30 -6.01 0.35 -23.67
C PRO A 30 -6.21 -0.94 -24.49
N GLY A 31 -5.20 -1.82 -24.53
CA GLY A 31 -5.25 -3.09 -25.26
C GLY A 31 -6.25 -4.14 -24.73
N SER A 32 -6.74 -3.96 -23.49
CA SER A 32 -7.81 -4.78 -22.91
C SER A 32 -9.20 -4.23 -23.23
N ILE A 33 -9.34 -2.91 -23.45
CA ILE A 33 -10.61 -2.25 -23.75
C ILE A 33 -10.98 -2.40 -25.23
N ASP A 34 -10.00 -2.25 -26.13
CA ASP A 34 -10.22 -2.24 -27.57
C ASP A 34 -10.10 -3.63 -28.24
N GLY A 35 -9.69 -4.65 -27.48
CA GLY A 35 -9.50 -6.02 -27.97
C GLY A 35 -8.34 -6.18 -28.94
N SER A 36 -7.46 -5.19 -29.07
CA SER A 36 -6.30 -5.20 -29.98
C SER A 36 -5.07 -5.92 -29.41
N GLY A 37 -5.15 -6.39 -28.15
CA GLY A 37 -4.04 -6.64 -27.26
C GLY A 37 -2.85 -7.44 -27.80
N THR A 38 -1.67 -6.82 -27.77
CA THR A 38 -0.39 -7.50 -27.61
C THR A 38 -0.38 -8.28 -26.29
N ALA A 39 0.20 -9.49 -26.29
CA ALA A 39 0.35 -10.29 -25.08
C ALA A 39 1.21 -9.53 -24.05
N ILE A 40 0.59 -9.09 -22.95
CA ILE A 40 1.28 -8.49 -21.81
C ILE A 40 1.73 -9.64 -20.90
N GLU A 41 3.02 -9.70 -20.60
CA GLU A 41 3.61 -10.79 -19.81
C GLU A 41 3.07 -10.85 -18.38
N ASN A 42 2.76 -9.70 -17.79
CA ASN A 42 2.07 -9.61 -16.50
C ASN A 42 0.97 -8.52 -16.52
N PRO A 43 -0.27 -8.87 -16.90
CA PRO A 43 -1.35 -7.89 -17.01
C PRO A 43 -1.70 -7.29 -15.64
N VAL A 44 -1.73 -8.11 -14.57
CA VAL A 44 -2.13 -7.69 -13.22
C VAL A 44 -1.21 -6.58 -12.69
N VAL A 45 0.10 -6.81 -12.71
CA VAL A 45 1.10 -5.84 -12.26
C VAL A 45 1.10 -4.62 -13.18
N THR A 46 1.02 -4.81 -14.51
CA THR A 46 0.96 -3.69 -15.46
C THR A 46 -0.24 -2.78 -15.22
N GLY A 47 -1.42 -3.37 -14.99
CA GLY A 47 -2.64 -2.67 -14.66
C GLY A 47 -2.52 -1.92 -13.34
N PHE A 48 -1.96 -2.58 -12.33
CA PHE A 48 -1.68 -1.96 -11.04
C PHE A 48 -0.74 -0.76 -11.16
N LEU A 49 0.39 -0.89 -11.86
CA LEU A 49 1.35 0.19 -12.06
C LEU A 49 0.75 1.37 -12.83
N SER A 50 -0.07 1.09 -13.84
CA SER A 50 -0.83 2.14 -14.55
C SER A 50 -1.80 2.86 -13.61
N GLN A 51 -2.52 2.12 -12.76
CA GLN A 51 -3.39 2.70 -11.75
C GLN A 51 -2.61 3.53 -10.73
N PHE A 52 -1.52 2.98 -10.20
CA PHE A 52 -0.61 3.63 -9.25
C PHE A 52 -0.05 4.94 -9.80
N SER A 53 0.40 4.95 -11.06
CA SER A 53 0.92 6.15 -11.72
C SER A 53 -0.09 7.29 -11.73
N ALA A 54 -1.39 7.00 -11.84
CA ALA A 54 -2.44 8.02 -11.77
C ALA A 54 -2.67 8.59 -10.35
N MET A 55 -2.23 7.87 -9.31
CA MET A 55 -2.36 8.27 -7.91
C MET A 55 -1.06 8.79 -7.30
N LYS A 56 0.09 8.47 -7.91
CA LYS A 56 1.44 8.81 -7.41
C LYS A 56 1.56 10.28 -7.00
N LEU A 57 1.18 11.21 -7.88
CA LEU A 57 1.29 12.64 -7.59
C LEU A 57 0.48 13.07 -6.35
N ALA A 58 -0.70 12.48 -6.14
CA ALA A 58 -1.52 12.79 -4.98
C ALA A 58 -0.95 12.19 -3.69
N LEU A 59 -0.33 11.00 -3.77
CA LEU A 59 0.38 10.39 -2.64
C LEU A 59 1.57 11.27 -2.23
N GLU A 60 2.41 11.65 -3.20
CA GLU A 60 3.58 12.51 -2.99
C GLU A 60 3.15 13.85 -2.39
N ALA A 61 2.19 14.55 -3.00
CA ALA A 61 1.70 15.82 -2.47
C ALA A 61 1.12 15.72 -1.06
N THR A 62 0.48 14.61 -0.71
CA THR A 62 -0.03 14.38 0.65
C THR A 62 1.11 14.22 1.65
N ILE A 63 2.17 13.49 1.27
CA ILE A 63 3.35 13.28 2.10
C ILE A 63 4.12 14.59 2.27
N ASP A 64 4.42 15.29 1.17
CA ASP A 64 5.13 16.57 1.18
C ASP A 64 4.42 17.58 2.07
N ARG A 65 3.08 17.67 1.96
CA ARG A 65 2.30 18.56 2.80
C ARG A 65 2.39 18.21 4.28
N ALA A 66 2.35 16.93 4.63
CA ALA A 66 2.50 16.48 6.01
C ALA A 66 3.90 16.83 6.56
N ILE A 67 4.95 16.75 5.74
CA ILE A 67 6.31 17.16 6.10
C ILE A 67 6.36 18.68 6.34
N GLU A 68 5.87 19.47 5.38
CA GLU A 68 5.83 20.94 5.47
C GLU A 68 5.08 21.43 6.72
N GLU A 69 3.94 20.82 7.00
CA GLU A 69 3.08 21.20 8.12
C GLU A 69 3.46 20.51 9.44
N ARG A 70 4.50 19.67 9.46
CA ARG A 70 4.95 18.89 10.63
C ARG A 70 3.84 18.04 11.27
N HIS A 71 3.01 17.42 10.44
CA HIS A 71 1.94 16.53 10.90
C HIS A 71 2.39 15.07 10.87
N HIS A 72 1.97 14.29 11.88
CA HIS A 72 2.09 12.84 11.84
C HIS A 72 1.10 12.26 10.83
N LEU A 73 1.61 11.50 9.86
CA LEU A 73 0.81 10.88 8.80
C LEU A 73 0.99 9.36 8.82
N ILE A 74 -0.12 8.63 8.85
CA ILE A 74 -0.16 7.19 8.55
C ILE A 74 -0.84 7.04 7.20
N LEU A 75 -0.12 6.47 6.24
CA LEU A 75 -0.62 6.22 4.90
C LEU A 75 -0.80 4.72 4.69
N GLU A 76 -2.06 4.28 4.54
CA GLU A 76 -2.41 2.87 4.34
C GLU A 76 -3.06 2.66 2.97
N GLY A 77 -2.57 1.66 2.23
CA GLY A 77 -3.24 1.17 1.03
C GLY A 77 -2.33 0.31 0.17
N VAL A 78 -2.93 -0.56 -0.66
CA VAL A 78 -2.21 -1.37 -1.65
C VAL A 78 -1.50 -0.51 -2.71
N HIS A 79 -1.90 0.75 -2.85
CA HIS A 79 -1.32 1.73 -3.76
C HIS A 79 -0.15 2.50 -3.16
N VAL A 80 0.29 2.16 -1.95
CA VAL A 80 1.49 2.75 -1.35
C VAL A 80 2.65 1.83 -1.70
N VAL A 81 3.43 2.23 -2.70
CA VAL A 81 4.63 1.50 -3.14
C VAL A 81 5.82 2.41 -2.88
N PRO A 82 6.46 2.35 -1.68
CA PRO A 82 7.46 3.33 -1.28
C PRO A 82 8.64 3.46 -2.24
N THR A 83 9.01 2.36 -2.90
CA THR A 83 10.10 2.30 -3.89
C THR A 83 9.83 3.10 -5.15
N GLU A 84 8.55 3.34 -5.45
CA GLU A 84 8.11 4.05 -6.65
C GLU A 84 7.74 5.51 -6.37
N LEU A 85 7.83 5.98 -5.13
CA LEU A 85 7.58 7.37 -4.75
C LEU A 85 8.88 8.17 -4.80
N ASN A 86 8.84 9.35 -5.41
CA ASN A 86 9.98 10.25 -5.52
C ASN A 86 10.03 11.20 -4.31
N LEU A 87 10.21 10.64 -3.11
CA LEU A 87 10.23 11.42 -1.88
C LEU A 87 11.64 11.95 -1.60
N GLU A 88 11.85 13.25 -1.75
CA GLU A 88 13.10 13.93 -1.35
C GLU A 88 12.97 14.46 0.08
N VAL A 89 13.05 13.56 1.07
CA VAL A 89 13.02 13.95 2.49
C VAL A 89 14.43 14.31 2.95
N LYS A 90 14.68 15.58 3.31
CA LYS A 90 16.00 15.97 3.83
C LYS A 90 16.18 15.49 5.26
N ALA A 91 17.45 15.33 5.66
CA ALA A 91 17.80 14.97 7.02
C ALA A 91 17.18 15.94 8.03
N GLY A 92 16.42 15.40 8.98
CA GLY A 92 15.75 16.18 10.04
C GLY A 92 14.39 16.78 9.67
N GLU A 93 13.91 16.63 8.42
CA GLU A 93 12.58 17.12 8.03
C GLU A 93 11.47 16.15 8.47
N ALA A 94 11.66 14.85 8.23
CA ALA A 94 10.73 13.81 8.67
C ALA A 94 11.42 12.45 8.84
N VAL A 95 10.79 11.58 9.63
CA VAL A 95 11.17 10.17 9.75
C VAL A 95 10.12 9.34 8.99
N VAL A 96 10.52 8.73 7.90
CA VAL A 96 9.65 7.87 7.07
C VAL A 96 9.91 6.41 7.42
N ILE A 97 8.85 5.69 7.80
CA ILE A 97 8.93 4.30 8.27
C ILE A 97 8.04 3.43 7.38
N PRO A 98 8.57 2.86 6.28
CA PRO A 98 7.80 1.95 5.45
C PRO A 98 7.65 0.58 6.13
N ILE A 99 6.45 0.02 6.08
CA ILE A 99 6.12 -1.32 6.59
C ILE A 99 5.19 -2.00 5.59
N MET A 100 5.50 -3.23 5.21
CA MET A 100 4.66 -4.09 4.37
C MET A 100 3.96 -5.12 5.25
N LEU A 101 2.63 -5.22 5.16
CA LEU A 101 1.84 -6.26 5.82
C LEU A 101 1.41 -7.30 4.79
N ALA A 102 1.68 -8.57 5.06
CA ALA A 102 1.40 -9.63 4.09
C ALA A 102 0.88 -10.92 4.71
N SER A 103 0.21 -11.72 3.89
CA SER A 103 -0.11 -13.11 4.21
C SER A 103 0.85 -14.03 3.45
N MET A 104 1.69 -14.78 4.17
CA MET A 104 2.76 -15.59 3.58
C MET A 104 2.29 -16.88 2.93
N LYS A 105 0.99 -17.23 3.04
CA LYS A 105 0.42 -18.42 2.41
C LYS A 105 -0.93 -18.09 1.77
N LYS A 106 -1.15 -18.57 0.54
CA LYS A 106 -2.37 -18.29 -0.24
C LYS A 106 -3.63 -18.79 0.44
N GLU A 107 -3.54 -19.92 1.15
CA GLU A 107 -4.63 -20.47 1.95
C GLU A 107 -5.02 -19.55 3.13
N LEU A 108 -4.03 -18.88 3.74
CA LEU A 108 -4.27 -17.94 4.83
C LEU A 108 -4.92 -16.67 4.29
N LEU A 109 -4.45 -16.14 3.16
CA LEU A 109 -5.10 -15.03 2.47
C LEU A 109 -6.56 -15.36 2.14
N ARG A 110 -6.83 -16.55 1.58
CA ARG A 110 -8.19 -17.03 1.30
C ARG A 110 -9.06 -17.04 2.57
N LYS A 111 -8.53 -17.53 3.69
CA LYS A 111 -9.25 -17.54 4.99
C LYS A 111 -9.56 -16.11 5.48
N GLN A 112 -8.61 -15.18 5.34
CA GLN A 112 -8.79 -13.79 5.72
C GLN A 112 -9.87 -13.09 4.88
N LEU A 113 -9.86 -13.29 3.56
CA LEU A 113 -10.89 -12.76 2.66
C LEU A 113 -12.29 -13.31 3.01
N LYS A 114 -12.40 -14.61 3.30
CA LYS A 114 -13.65 -15.24 3.78
C LYS A 114 -14.14 -14.63 5.09
N ARG A 115 -13.25 -14.39 6.05
CA ARG A 115 -13.60 -13.77 7.34
C ARG A 115 -14.13 -12.35 7.15
N ARG A 116 -13.42 -11.52 6.38
CA ARG A 116 -13.83 -10.14 6.04
C ARG A 116 -15.21 -10.08 5.37
N GLY A 117 -15.55 -11.08 4.56
CA GLY A 117 -16.87 -11.20 3.92
C GLY A 117 -18.04 -11.40 4.85
N ARG A 118 -17.83 -12.11 5.95
CA ARG A 118 -18.85 -12.30 6.98
C ARG A 118 -19.09 -11.04 7.81
N GLU A 119 -18.08 -10.19 7.93
CA GLU A 119 -18.09 -9.00 8.79
C GLU A 119 -18.57 -7.73 8.06
N LYS A 120 -18.34 -7.60 6.74
CA LYS A 120 -18.63 -6.36 5.99
C LYS A 120 -19.71 -6.51 4.92
N ASN A 121 -19.50 -7.40 3.94
CA ASN A 121 -20.43 -7.60 2.81
C ASN A 121 -20.08 -8.91 2.08
N GLN A 122 -21.07 -9.80 1.94
CA GLN A 122 -20.88 -11.12 1.34
C GLN A 122 -20.52 -11.05 -0.16
N HIS A 123 -21.13 -10.13 -0.92
CA HIS A 123 -20.84 -9.97 -2.35
C HIS A 123 -19.41 -9.55 -2.62
N GLN A 124 -18.88 -8.63 -1.80
CA GLN A 124 -17.52 -8.14 -1.96
C GLN A 124 -16.48 -9.24 -1.68
N ALA A 125 -16.76 -10.13 -0.72
CA ALA A 125 -15.89 -11.26 -0.45
C ALA A 125 -15.93 -12.34 -1.52
N SER A 126 -17.09 -12.64 -2.12
CA SER A 126 -17.16 -13.52 -3.28
C SER A 126 -16.27 -13.00 -4.41
N HIS A 127 -16.37 -11.71 -4.71
CA HIS A 127 -15.55 -11.05 -5.71
C HIS A 127 -14.03 -11.17 -5.43
N TYR A 128 -13.57 -10.93 -4.19
CA TYR A 128 -12.15 -11.13 -3.85
C TYR A 128 -11.71 -12.60 -3.94
N LEU A 129 -12.60 -13.55 -3.63
CA LEU A 129 -12.27 -14.97 -3.69
C LEU A 129 -12.20 -15.50 -5.12
N GLU A 130 -13.04 -14.98 -6.02
CA GLU A 130 -13.02 -15.25 -7.46
C GLU A 130 -11.72 -14.76 -8.11
N ASN A 131 -11.17 -13.65 -7.61
CA ASN A 131 -9.92 -13.05 -8.10
C ASN A 131 -8.72 -13.34 -7.16
N LEU A 132 -8.76 -14.43 -6.39
CA LEU A 132 -7.70 -14.74 -5.42
C LEU A 132 -6.32 -14.90 -6.08
N ASP A 133 -6.28 -15.39 -7.31
CA ASP A 133 -5.05 -15.61 -8.05
C ASP A 133 -4.39 -14.28 -8.43
N ASP A 134 -5.15 -13.35 -9.01
CA ASP A 134 -4.69 -11.99 -9.32
C ASP A 134 -4.26 -11.22 -8.06
N ILE A 135 -5.00 -11.38 -6.94
CA ILE A 135 -4.61 -10.77 -5.66
C ILE A 135 -3.29 -11.35 -5.16
N TRP A 136 -3.12 -12.67 -5.25
CA TRP A 136 -1.89 -13.34 -4.82
C TRP A 136 -0.69 -12.96 -5.69
N GLU A 137 -0.90 -12.84 -7.00
CA GLU A 137 0.11 -12.37 -7.95
C GLU A 137 0.56 -10.95 -7.62
N LEU A 138 -0.39 -10.02 -7.46
CA LEU A 138 -0.08 -8.65 -7.08
C LEU A 138 0.64 -8.57 -5.73
N GLN A 139 0.18 -9.32 -4.72
CA GLN A 139 0.87 -9.37 -3.42
C GLN A 139 2.29 -9.91 -3.58
N SER A 140 2.49 -10.95 -4.38
CA SER A 140 3.82 -11.56 -4.59
C SER A 140 4.79 -10.54 -5.19
N TRP A 141 4.32 -9.77 -6.17
CA TRP A 141 5.12 -8.68 -6.75
C TRP A 141 5.41 -7.58 -5.71
N LEU A 142 4.43 -7.13 -4.93
CA LEU A 142 4.63 -6.12 -3.88
C LEU A 142 5.61 -6.58 -2.79
N LEU A 143 5.61 -7.87 -2.46
CA LEU A 143 6.55 -8.44 -1.50
C LEU A 143 7.97 -8.48 -2.04
N ASP A 144 8.13 -8.84 -3.32
CA ASP A 144 9.42 -8.83 -4.01
C ASP A 144 10.01 -7.41 -4.06
N GLU A 145 9.20 -6.40 -4.36
CA GLU A 145 9.62 -5.00 -4.32
C GLU A 145 9.98 -4.53 -2.90
N ALA A 146 9.22 -4.94 -1.89
CA ALA A 146 9.52 -4.63 -0.50
C ALA A 146 10.85 -5.26 -0.04
N ASP A 147 11.09 -6.53 -0.39
CA ASP A 147 12.31 -7.26 -0.04
C ASP A 147 13.55 -6.63 -0.69
N LYS A 148 13.48 -6.34 -2.00
CA LYS A 148 14.57 -5.65 -2.73
C LYS A 148 14.95 -4.31 -2.12
N ALA A 149 13.98 -3.60 -1.57
CA ALA A 149 14.18 -2.29 -0.94
C ALA A 149 14.52 -2.36 0.55
N GLY A 150 14.59 -3.55 1.14
CA GLY A 150 14.83 -3.73 2.57
C GLY A 150 13.70 -3.19 3.46
N ILE A 151 12.48 -3.11 2.94
CA ILE A 151 11.29 -2.72 3.70
C ILE A 151 10.89 -3.88 4.61
N LEU A 152 10.58 -3.58 5.88
CA LEU A 152 10.13 -4.60 6.82
C LEU A 152 8.81 -5.25 6.36
N ILE A 153 8.83 -6.56 6.15
CA ILE A 153 7.64 -7.37 5.89
C ILE A 153 7.18 -8.02 7.19
N ILE A 154 5.96 -7.71 7.62
CA ILE A 154 5.32 -8.28 8.80
C ILE A 154 4.22 -9.26 8.35
N GLU A 155 4.30 -10.50 8.82
CA GLU A 155 3.24 -11.49 8.61
C GLU A 155 1.99 -11.10 9.41
N ASN A 156 0.91 -10.79 8.71
CA ASN A 156 -0.34 -10.37 9.31
C ASN A 156 -1.24 -11.57 9.59
N TRP A 157 -0.91 -12.39 10.59
CA TRP A 157 -1.74 -13.53 10.99
C TRP A 157 -2.64 -13.21 12.18
N TYR A 158 -2.04 -12.84 13.31
CA TYR A 158 -2.72 -12.30 14.48
C TYR A 158 -2.50 -10.80 14.55
N ILE A 159 -3.59 -10.05 14.73
CA ILE A 159 -3.55 -8.58 14.76
C ILE A 159 -2.63 -8.09 15.88
N GLU A 160 -2.70 -8.72 17.06
CA GLU A 160 -1.88 -8.36 18.22
C GLU A 160 -0.39 -8.51 17.92
N ASP A 161 0.02 -9.62 17.31
CA ASP A 161 1.42 -9.86 16.95
C ASP A 161 1.90 -8.88 15.88
N ALA A 162 1.08 -8.62 14.86
CA ALA A 162 1.43 -7.70 13.79
C ALA A 162 1.56 -6.25 14.30
N VAL A 163 0.64 -5.82 15.18
CA VAL A 163 0.69 -4.51 15.84
C VAL A 163 1.94 -4.39 16.70
N ARG A 164 2.24 -5.41 17.51
CA ARG A 164 3.43 -5.42 18.36
C ARG A 164 4.71 -5.31 17.53
N ALA A 165 4.84 -6.13 16.49
CA ALA A 165 6.01 -6.10 15.60
C ALA A 165 6.17 -4.73 14.91
N ALA A 166 5.06 -4.11 14.47
CA ALA A 166 5.10 -2.78 13.88
C ALA A 166 5.53 -1.70 14.87
N LEU A 167 4.99 -1.72 16.10
CA LEU A 167 5.35 -0.76 17.15
C LEU A 167 6.81 -0.91 17.58
N ASP A 168 7.28 -2.13 17.81
CA ASP A 168 8.67 -2.41 18.19
C ASP A 168 9.64 -1.89 17.12
N TYR A 169 9.29 -2.09 15.84
CA TYR A 169 10.08 -1.55 14.72
C TYR A 169 10.05 -0.03 14.67
N ILE A 170 8.88 0.59 14.77
CA ILE A 170 8.72 2.06 14.75
C ILE A 170 9.54 2.70 15.87
N ILE A 171 9.41 2.19 17.10
CA ILE A 171 10.18 2.68 18.25
C ILE A 171 11.68 2.52 17.99
N GLY A 172 12.12 1.36 17.47
CA GLY A 172 13.52 1.13 17.13
C GLY A 172 14.07 2.11 16.08
N VAL A 173 13.26 2.49 15.09
CA VAL A 173 13.65 3.51 14.09
C VAL A 173 13.69 4.91 14.72
N LEU A 174 12.70 5.26 15.55
CA LEU A 174 12.64 6.55 16.24
C LEU A 174 13.82 6.75 17.20
N MET A 175 14.17 5.75 18.00
CA MET A 175 15.31 5.82 18.93
C MET A 175 16.65 6.02 18.22
N LYS A 176 16.80 5.53 16.97
CA LYS A 176 18.00 5.78 16.17
C LYS A 176 18.09 7.22 15.65
N HIS A 177 16.94 7.83 15.34
CA HIS A 177 16.86 9.22 14.87
C HIS A 177 16.89 10.24 16.02
N PHE A 178 16.35 9.85 17.18
CA PHE A 178 16.27 10.65 18.39
C PHE A 178 16.85 9.84 19.56
N PRO A 179 18.19 9.69 19.64
CA PRO A 179 18.82 8.98 20.74
C PRO A 179 18.54 9.72 22.05
N SER A 180 18.23 8.96 23.10
CA SER A 180 18.00 9.53 24.44
C SER A 180 19.20 10.36 24.86
N GLN A 181 18.98 11.66 25.12
CA GLN A 181 20.01 12.50 25.71
C GLN A 181 20.09 12.20 27.20
N PRO A 182 21.29 12.00 27.78
CA PRO A 182 21.44 11.68 29.21
C PRO A 182 20.91 12.75 30.17
N ASP A 183 20.66 13.97 29.68
CA ASP A 183 20.47 15.18 30.51
C ASP A 183 19.11 15.87 30.31
N GLU A 184 18.13 15.25 29.64
CA GLU A 184 16.77 15.82 29.58
C GLU A 184 16.07 15.57 30.93
N GLU A 185 16.02 16.62 31.77
CA GLU A 185 15.20 16.65 32.98
C GLU A 185 13.78 16.21 32.63
N VAL A 186 13.40 15.04 33.13
CA VAL A 186 12.02 14.58 33.15
C VAL A 186 11.26 15.64 33.93
N TRP A 187 10.42 16.41 33.25
CA TRP A 187 9.54 17.39 33.88
C TRP A 187 8.68 16.67 34.92
N GLU A 188 9.10 16.69 36.18
CA GLU A 188 8.28 16.28 37.32
C GLU A 188 7.11 17.26 37.41
N SER A 189 5.90 16.74 37.15
CA SER A 189 4.64 17.46 37.35
C SER A 189 4.14 17.30 38.77
#